data_AF-D2QB80-F1
#
_entry.id   AF-D2QB80-F1
#
_cell.length_a   1.000
_cell.length_b   1.000
_cell.length_c   1.000
_cell.angle_alpha   90.00
_cell.angle_beta   90.00
_cell.angle_gamma   90.00
#
_symmetry.space_group_name_H-M   'P 1'
#
loop_
_entity.id
_entity.type
_entity.pdbx_description
1 polymer ?
#
loop_
_entity_poly.entity_id
_entity_poly.type
_entity_poly.pdbx_seq_one_letter_code
_entity_poly.pdbx_strand_id
1 'polypeptide(L)'
;MKGESVTVLRRVKNGVDAGNNPVYGTVEETVENVLVSPPTTADAGGERPDGITVDLNLAFPRTYTGEALRGCSVMVRGDRYKVVGDPQRVDGGLTPTAWNMLVEVFRSDG
;
A
#
# COMPACT_ATOMS: atom_id res chain seq x y z
N MET A 1 5.74 -18.62 5.93
CA MET A 1 5.08 -17.41 5.43
C MET A 1 5.10 -17.48 3.91
N LYS A 2 3.96 -17.34 3.23
CA LYS A 2 3.90 -17.27 1.77
C LYS A 2 3.49 -15.84 1.40
N GLY A 3 4.26 -15.19 0.54
CA GLY A 3 3.81 -13.94 -0.06
C GLY A 3 2.69 -14.22 -1.06
N GLU A 4 1.75 -13.29 -1.16
CA GLU A 4 0.67 -13.27 -2.15
C GLU A 4 0.95 -12.19 -3.19
N SER A 5 0.32 -12.29 -4.35
CA SER A 5 0.31 -11.23 -5.35
C SER A 5 -0.76 -10.20 -5.02
N VAL A 6 -0.38 -8.93 -5.01
CA VAL A 6 -1.30 -7.80 -4.81
C VAL A 6 -1.19 -6.84 -5.99
N THR A 7 -2.25 -6.09 -6.26
CA THR A 7 -2.24 -5.11 -7.36
C THR A 7 -2.27 -3.70 -6.79
N VAL A 8 -1.20 -2.95 -6.98
CA VAL A 8 -1.10 -1.55 -6.56
C VAL A 8 -1.73 -0.68 -7.64
N LEU A 9 -2.68 0.16 -7.25
CA LEU A 9 -3.33 1.16 -8.10
C LEU A 9 -2.74 2.54 -7.77
N ARG A 10 -1.94 3.07 -8.69
CA ARG A 10 -1.32 4.39 -8.57
C ARG A 10 -2.08 5.42 -9.39
N ARG A 11 -2.35 6.59 -8.81
CA ARG A 11 -2.89 7.73 -9.55
C ARG A 11 -1.74 8.45 -10.23
N VAL A 12 -1.72 8.43 -11.55
CA VAL A 12 -0.71 9.13 -12.37
C VAL A 12 -1.38 10.21 -13.21
N LYS A 13 -0.70 11.33 -13.44
CA LYS A 13 -1.21 12.37 -14.35
C LYS A 13 -1.04 11.87 -15.79
N ASN A 14 -2.14 11.52 -16.43
CA ASN A 14 -2.17 10.93 -17.77
C ASN A 14 -2.15 11.99 -18.89
N GLY A 15 -2.27 13.27 -18.54
CA GLY A 15 -2.21 14.37 -19.50
C GLY A 15 -2.97 15.60 -19.02
N VAL A 16 -3.35 16.43 -19.99
CA VAL A 16 -4.28 17.55 -19.81
C VAL A 16 -5.46 17.40 -20.77
N ASP A 17 -6.65 17.77 -20.33
CA ASP A 17 -7.84 17.79 -21.19
C ASP A 17 -7.82 19.02 -22.12
N ALA A 18 -8.84 19.14 -22.97
CA ALA A 18 -9.01 20.29 -23.87
C ALA A 18 -9.15 21.65 -23.15
N GLY A 19 -9.46 21.63 -21.84
CA GLY A 19 -9.54 22.80 -20.96
C GLY A 19 -8.26 23.06 -20.15
N ASN A 20 -7.15 22.35 -20.46
CA ASN A 20 -5.88 22.42 -19.73
C ASN A 20 -5.96 21.93 -18.26
N ASN A 21 -6.98 21.16 -17.91
CA ASN A 21 -7.09 20.54 -16.59
C ASN A 21 -6.29 19.23 -16.55
N PRO A 22 -5.58 18.93 -15.45
CA PRO A 22 -4.85 17.68 -15.32
C PRO A 22 -5.81 16.48 -15.27
N VAL A 23 -5.66 15.57 -16.23
CA VAL A 23 -6.38 14.29 -16.23
C VAL A 23 -5.54 13.28 -15.47
N TYR A 24 -6.14 12.65 -14.45
CA TYR A 24 -5.50 11.60 -13.68
C TYR A 24 -5.99 10.24 -14.15
N GLY A 25 -5.06 9.38 -14.57
CA GLY A 25 -5.28 7.97 -14.82
C GLY A 25 -4.94 7.13 -13.60
N THR A 26 -5.37 5.89 -13.60
CA THR A 26 -4.92 4.89 -12.62
C THR A 26 -4.07 3.85 -13.34
N VAL A 27 -2.87 3.59 -12.84
CA VAL A 27 -1.98 2.54 -13.33
C VAL A 27 -2.00 1.41 -12.32
N GLU A 28 -2.23 0.21 -12.81
CA GLU A 28 -2.23 -1.03 -12.03
C GLU A 28 -0.85 -1.70 -12.14
N GLU A 29 -0.22 -1.97 -11.01
CA GLU A 29 1.07 -2.64 -10.91
C GLU A 29 0.93 -3.87 -10.02
N THR A 30 1.07 -5.06 -10.61
CA THR A 30 1.06 -6.31 -9.85
C THR A 30 2.41 -6.50 -9.18
N VAL A 31 2.38 -6.61 -7.85
CA VAL A 31 3.56 -6.88 -7.02
C VAL A 31 3.42 -8.26 -6.41
N GLU A 32 4.35 -9.14 -6.74
CA GLU A 32 4.42 -10.48 -6.19
C GLU A 32 5.21 -10.52 -4.88
N ASN A 33 5.05 -11.63 -4.15
CA ASN A 33 5.77 -11.87 -2.90
C ASN A 33 5.50 -10.80 -1.83
N VAL A 34 4.27 -10.29 -1.73
CA VAL A 34 3.85 -9.36 -0.67
C VAL A 34 3.29 -10.16 0.49
N LEU A 35 3.81 -9.93 1.69
CA LEU A 35 3.32 -10.60 2.89
C LEU A 35 2.08 -9.87 3.42
N VAL A 36 0.91 -10.48 3.25
CA VAL A 36 -0.34 -9.98 3.81
C VAL A 36 -0.51 -10.55 5.21
N SER A 37 -0.52 -9.67 6.21
CA SER A 37 -0.77 -10.03 7.61
C SER A 37 -2.00 -9.29 8.13
N PRO A 38 -2.77 -9.90 9.06
CA PRO A 38 -3.78 -9.16 9.80
C PRO A 38 -3.12 -8.01 10.58
N PRO A 39 -3.89 -6.96 10.92
CA PRO A 39 -3.38 -5.84 11.69
C PRO A 39 -2.97 -6.38 13.07
N THR A 40 -1.83 -5.91 13.56
CA THR A 40 -1.38 -6.23 14.91
C THR A 40 -2.39 -5.67 15.90
N THR A 41 -2.83 -6.46 16.88
CA THR A 41 -3.82 -6.04 17.89
C THR A 41 -3.40 -4.83 18.72
N ALA A 42 -2.12 -4.46 18.71
CA ALA A 42 -1.64 -3.19 19.26
C ALA A 42 -2.20 -1.96 18.52
N ASP A 43 -2.52 -2.09 17.22
CA ASP A 43 -3.12 -1.04 16.39
C ASP A 43 -4.65 -1.07 16.40
N ALA A 44 -5.26 -2.15 16.93
CA ALA A 44 -6.71 -2.31 17.01
C ALA A 44 -7.36 -1.53 18.18
N GLY A 45 -6.56 -0.99 19.10
CA GLY A 45 -7.05 -0.32 20.32
C GLY A 45 -6.49 1.07 20.58
N GLY A 46 -5.63 1.59 19.70
CA GLY A 46 -5.11 2.95 19.80
C GLY A 46 -6.09 3.92 19.14
N GLU A 47 -6.68 4.81 19.93
CA GLU A 47 -7.47 5.96 19.47
C GLU A 47 -6.58 6.84 18.56
N ARG A 48 -6.47 6.47 17.27
CA ARG A 48 -5.78 7.28 16.27
C ARG A 48 -6.66 8.51 16.04
N PRO A 49 -6.13 9.74 16.13
CA PRO A 49 -6.92 10.97 16.10
C PRO A 49 -7.75 11.14 14.81
N ASP A 50 -7.46 10.38 13.76
CA ASP A 50 -8.14 10.40 12.47
C ASP A 50 -9.23 9.31 12.29
N GLY A 51 -9.44 8.41 13.26
CA GLY A 51 -10.47 7.35 13.18
C GLY A 51 -10.23 6.29 12.07
N ILE A 52 -9.04 6.26 11.47
CA ILE A 52 -8.69 5.32 10.40
C ILE A 52 -8.23 4.00 11.04
N THR A 53 -9.04 2.96 10.92
CA THR A 53 -8.71 1.58 11.32
C THR A 53 -7.87 0.92 10.23
N VAL A 54 -6.74 0.33 10.59
CA VAL A 54 -5.93 -0.48 9.66
C VAL A 54 -6.56 -1.86 9.57
N ASP A 55 -6.93 -2.28 8.36
CA ASP A 55 -7.53 -3.60 8.11
C ASP A 55 -6.50 -4.66 7.78
N LEU A 56 -5.37 -4.29 7.16
CA LEU A 56 -4.32 -5.21 6.75
C LEU A 56 -2.94 -4.55 6.78
N ASN A 57 -1.93 -5.37 7.06
CA ASN A 57 -0.52 -5.01 6.98
C ASN A 57 0.11 -5.74 5.78
N LEU A 58 0.62 -4.98 4.82
CA LEU A 58 1.28 -5.49 3.62
C LEU A 58 2.79 -5.24 3.72
N ALA A 59 3.58 -6.31 3.88
CA ALA A 59 5.02 -6.20 3.81
C ALA A 59 5.48 -6.43 2.36
N PHE A 60 6.08 -5.41 1.76
CA PHE A 60 6.59 -5.46 0.39
C PHE A 60 8.04 -5.96 0.37
N PRO A 61 8.42 -6.75 -0.65
CA PRO A 61 9.74 -7.33 -0.74
C PRO A 61 10.79 -6.24 -0.99
N ARG A 62 12.03 -6.45 -0.55
CA ARG A 62 13.14 -5.52 -0.81
C ARG A 62 13.43 -5.32 -2.29
N THR A 63 13.10 -6.31 -3.12
CA THR A 63 13.20 -6.25 -4.58
C THR A 63 12.21 -5.30 -5.22
N TYR A 64 11.17 -4.87 -4.49
CA TYR A 64 10.22 -3.88 -4.99
C TYR A 64 10.93 -2.53 -5.13
N THR A 65 11.23 -2.13 -6.35
CA THR A 65 11.85 -0.84 -6.71
C THR A 65 10.82 0.24 -7.04
N GLY A 66 9.52 -0.05 -6.86
CA GLY A 66 8.45 0.90 -7.17
C GLY A 66 8.47 2.16 -6.30
N GLU A 67 7.76 3.17 -6.79
CA GLU A 67 7.64 4.48 -6.14
C GLU A 67 6.86 4.42 -4.81
N ALA A 68 6.86 5.54 -4.09
CA ALA A 68 6.17 5.70 -2.82
C ALA A 68 4.69 5.29 -2.96
N LEU A 69 4.25 4.37 -2.11
CA LEU A 69 2.87 3.88 -2.08
C LEU A 69 1.91 4.84 -1.36
N ARG A 70 2.42 5.98 -0.87
CA ARG A 70 1.63 7.02 -0.20
C ARG A 70 0.45 7.46 -1.07
N GLY A 71 -0.75 7.33 -0.52
CA GLY A 71 -1.99 7.72 -1.20
C GLY A 71 -2.39 6.82 -2.38
N CYS A 72 -1.70 5.70 -2.59
CA CYS A 72 -2.10 4.68 -3.55
C CYS A 72 -3.22 3.79 -2.97
N SER A 73 -3.93 3.08 -3.86
CA SER A 73 -4.78 1.97 -3.45
C SER A 73 -4.09 0.65 -3.74
N VAL A 74 -4.41 -0.40 -3.02
CA VAL A 74 -3.92 -1.76 -3.26
C VAL A 74 -5.11 -2.69 -3.27
N MET A 75 -5.27 -3.45 -4.34
CA MET A 75 -6.19 -4.57 -4.39
C MET A 75 -5.54 -5.82 -3.82
N VAL A 76 -6.20 -6.41 -2.84
CA VAL A 76 -5.79 -7.66 -2.19
C VAL A 76 -7.01 -8.57 -2.21
N ARG A 77 -6.89 -9.75 -2.82
CA ARG A 77 -7.99 -10.75 -2.91
C ARG A 77 -9.29 -10.25 -3.55
N GLY A 78 -9.22 -9.22 -4.39
CA GLY A 78 -10.39 -8.60 -5.03
C GLY A 78 -11.03 -7.48 -4.22
N ASP A 79 -10.56 -7.24 -2.98
CA ASP A 79 -10.97 -6.11 -2.16
C ASP A 79 -10.00 -4.94 -2.34
N ARG A 80 -10.55 -3.72 -2.41
CA ARG A 80 -9.76 -2.49 -2.54
C ARG A 80 -9.41 -1.93 -1.17
N TYR A 81 -8.12 -1.77 -0.93
CA TYR A 81 -7.59 -1.12 0.26
C TYR A 81 -6.88 0.17 -0.12
N LYS A 82 -6.85 1.14 0.80
CA LYS A 82 -6.15 2.40 0.63
C LYS A 82 -4.99 2.47 1.61
N VAL A 83 -3.84 2.92 1.12
CA VAL A 83 -2.64 3.06 1.93
C VAL A 83 -2.84 4.16 2.97
N VAL A 84 -2.56 3.82 4.23
CA VAL A 84 -2.57 4.74 5.37
C VAL A 84 -1.19 5.35 5.52
N GLY A 85 -1.14 6.67 5.70
CA GLY A 85 0.10 7.39 5.98
C GLY A 85 1.10 7.33 4.82
N ASP A 86 2.38 7.28 5.17
CA ASP A 86 3.51 7.27 4.26
C ASP A 86 4.43 6.08 4.58
N PRO A 87 4.35 4.97 3.84
CA PRO A 87 5.14 3.78 4.12
C PRO A 87 6.62 4.04 3.80
N GLN A 88 7.44 3.95 4.84
CA GLN A 88 8.88 4.15 4.74
C GLN A 88 9.62 2.83 4.58
N ARG A 89 10.66 2.82 3.74
CA ARG A 89 11.57 1.67 3.61
C ARG A 89 12.48 1.63 4.82
N VAL A 90 12.48 0.49 5.52
CA VAL A 90 13.32 0.27 6.69
C VAL A 90 14.64 -0.33 6.21
N ASP A 91 15.63 0.53 5.97
CA ASP A 91 17.01 0.12 5.60
C ASP A 91 17.95 -0.02 6.81
N GLY A 92 17.37 -0.12 8.01
CA GLY A 92 18.08 -0.32 9.27
C GLY A 92 18.72 -1.71 9.35
N GLY A 93 19.93 -1.83 8.82
CA GLY A 93 20.98 -2.81 9.13
C GLY A 93 20.54 -4.23 9.51
N LEU A 94 20.78 -5.19 8.62
CA LEU A 94 20.57 -6.64 8.82
C LEU A 94 19.12 -7.04 9.10
N THR A 95 18.25 -6.92 8.10
CA THR A 95 16.97 -7.63 8.06
C THR A 95 17.17 -8.97 7.32
N PRO A 96 17.21 -10.13 8.01
CA PRO A 96 17.34 -11.44 7.36
C PRO A 96 16.08 -11.86 6.56
N THR A 97 15.02 -11.05 6.61
CA THR A 97 13.74 -11.30 5.94
C THR A 97 13.68 -10.63 4.57
N ALA A 98 12.99 -11.25 3.62
CA ALA A 98 12.87 -10.78 2.23
C ALA A 98 12.09 -9.45 2.05
N TRP A 99 11.52 -8.89 3.13
CA TRP A 99 10.66 -7.71 3.16
C TRP A 99 11.30 -6.58 3.97
N ASN A 100 11.25 -5.35 3.45
CA ASN A 100 11.82 -4.16 4.09
C ASN A 100 10.87 -2.96 4.16
N MET A 101 9.64 -3.10 3.69
CA MET A 101 8.68 -2.01 3.64
C MET A 101 7.33 -2.49 4.15
N LEU A 102 6.91 -1.97 5.30
CA LEU A 102 5.59 -2.25 5.86
C LEU A 102 4.62 -1.18 5.40
N VAL A 103 3.48 -1.62 4.86
CA VAL A 103 2.43 -0.75 4.34
C VAL A 103 1.13 -1.10 5.04
N GLU A 104 0.66 -0.18 5.87
CA GLU A 104 -0.64 -0.28 6.51
C GLU A 104 -1.72 0.15 5.52
N VAL A 105 -2.78 -0.64 5.41
CA VAL A 105 -3.89 -0.34 4.52
C VAL A 105 -5.24 -0.51 5.24
N PHE A 106 -6.21 0.32 4.88
CA PHE A 106 -7.59 0.21 5.34
C PHE A 106 -8.52 -0.09 4.17
N ARG A 107 -9.60 -0.82 4.44
CA ARG A 107 -10.60 -1.16 3.43
C ARG A 107 -11.31 0.12 3.03
N SER A 108 -11.26 0.42 1.74
CA SER A 108 -12.01 1.54 1.18
C SER A 108 -13.21 0.94 0.47
N ASP A 109 -14.35 0.87 1.17
CA ASP A 109 -15.66 0.68 0.53
C ASP A 109 -15.89 1.95 -0.31
N GLY A 110 -15.72 1.81 -1.63
CA GLY A 110 -15.87 2.90 -2.58
C GLY A 110 -17.32 3.09 -2.99
#